data_AF-A0A974CLN8-F1
#
_entry.id   AF-A0A974CLN8-F1
#
_cell.length_a   1.000
_cell.length_b   1.000
_cell.length_c   1.000
_cell.angle_alpha   90.00
_cell.angle_beta   90.00
_cell.angle_gamma   90.00
#
_symmetry.space_group_name_H-M   'P 1'
#
loop_
_entity.id
_entity.type
_entity.pdbx_description
1 polymer ?
#
loop_
_entity_poly.entity_id
_entity_poly.type
_entity_poly.pdbx_seq_one_letter_code
_entity_poly.pdbx_strand_id
1 'polypeptide(L)'
;MVKSHISQHRSSINLGNTTLPVSKHFLDNGHTVDQLRFMVLETVPLLKRGGDRELKWKRREVWCINKLKSLHPMGLNMDYDMFLYL
;
A
#
# COMPACT_ATOMS: atom_id res chain seq x y z
N MET A 1 -4.22 4.53 -11.93
CA MET A 1 -3.69 3.50 -11.02
C MET A 1 -2.67 4.08 -10.06
N VAL A 2 -1.37 4.24 -10.36
CA VAL A 2 -0.41 4.75 -9.36
C VAL A 2 -0.77 6.17 -8.88
N LYS A 3 -0.90 7.14 -9.80
CA LYS A 3 -1.22 8.53 -9.45
C LYS A 3 -2.54 8.68 -8.67
N SER A 4 -3.56 7.87 -8.99
CA SER A 4 -4.85 7.89 -8.30
C SER A 4 -4.74 7.37 -6.88
N HIS A 5 -3.99 6.28 -6.64
CA HIS A 5 -3.74 5.79 -5.27
C HIS A 5 -2.94 6.79 -4.44
N ILE A 6 -1.90 7.42 -5.01
CA ILE A 6 -1.14 8.45 -4.30
C ILE A 6 -2.03 9.66 -3.98
N SER A 7 -2.88 10.09 -4.91
CA SER A 7 -3.84 11.18 -4.67
C SER A 7 -4.82 10.82 -3.54
N GLN A 8 -5.28 9.58 -3.46
CA GLN A 8 -6.16 9.11 -2.39
C GLN A 8 -5.45 9.13 -1.03
N HIS A 9 -4.19 8.70 -0.96
CA HIS A 9 -3.39 8.81 0.27
C HIS A 9 -3.22 10.27 0.71
N ARG A 10 -2.87 11.17 -0.21
CA ARG A 10 -2.74 12.61 0.07
C ARG A 10 -4.06 13.20 0.59
N SER A 11 -5.17 12.88 -0.07
CA SER A 11 -6.50 13.33 0.36
C SER A 11 -6.84 12.82 1.76
N SER A 12 -6.58 11.54 2.05
CA SER A 12 -6.85 10.96 3.37
C SER A 12 -6.08 11.64 4.49
N ILE A 13 -4.79 11.95 4.25
CA ILE A 13 -3.94 12.71 5.18
C ILE A 13 -4.53 14.12 5.40
N ASN A 14 -4.83 14.83 4.32
CA ASN A 14 -5.35 16.21 4.39
C ASN A 14 -6.71 16.29 5.10
N LEU A 15 -7.54 15.26 4.97
CA LEU A 15 -8.85 15.16 5.63
C LEU A 15 -8.75 14.66 7.09
N GLY A 16 -7.55 14.31 7.56
CA GLY A 16 -7.36 13.83 8.92
C GLY A 16 -7.98 12.45 9.17
N ASN A 17 -8.08 11.60 8.16
CA ASN A 17 -8.73 10.30 8.31
C ASN A 17 -7.88 9.33 9.16
N THR A 18 -8.32 9.01 10.37
CA THR A 18 -7.58 8.12 11.28
C THR A 18 -7.91 6.63 11.11
N THR A 19 -8.84 6.26 10.21
CA THR A 19 -9.16 4.85 9.95
C THR A 19 -8.11 4.15 9.08
N LEU A 20 -7.37 4.93 8.27
CA LEU A 20 -6.31 4.42 7.42
C LEU A 20 -4.95 4.57 8.10
N PRO A 21 -4.12 3.52 8.14
CA PRO A 21 -2.89 3.50 8.95
C PRO A 21 -1.88 4.56 8.51
N VAL A 22 -1.75 4.82 7.20
CA VAL A 22 -0.85 5.87 6.68
C VAL A 22 -1.29 7.25 7.15
N SER A 23 -2.57 7.57 7.04
CA SER A 23 -3.08 8.89 7.43
C SER A 23 -3.02 9.07 8.95
N LYS A 24 -3.43 8.04 9.70
CA LYS A 24 -3.28 8.01 11.16
C LYS A 24 -1.84 8.25 11.60
N HIS A 25 -0.87 7.56 11.01
CA HIS A 25 0.54 7.76 11.33
C HIS A 25 1.00 9.21 11.07
N PHE A 26 0.56 9.82 9.97
CA PHE A 26 0.90 11.21 9.68
C PHE A 26 0.34 12.16 10.73
N LEU A 27 -0.92 11.96 11.15
CA LEU A 27 -1.57 12.78 12.18
C LEU A 27 -0.89 12.60 13.54
N ASP A 28 -0.71 11.36 13.99
CA ASP A 28 -0.16 11.03 15.30
C ASP A 28 1.28 11.53 15.47
N ASN A 29 2.05 11.64 14.38
CA ASN A 29 3.44 12.11 14.38
C ASN A 29 3.62 13.56 13.89
N GLY A 30 2.52 14.30 13.63
CA GLY A 30 2.57 15.68 13.17
C GLY A 30 3.21 15.87 11.79
N HIS A 31 3.17 14.85 10.94
CA HIS A 31 3.64 14.93 9.55
C HIS A 31 2.63 15.64 8.65
N THR A 32 3.15 16.30 7.63
CA THR A 32 2.36 16.95 6.58
C THR A 32 2.37 16.13 5.29
N VAL A 33 1.38 16.35 4.44
CA VAL A 33 1.25 15.64 3.16
C VAL A 33 2.47 15.81 2.24
N ASP A 34 3.21 16.93 2.37
CA ASP A 34 4.41 17.23 1.59
C ASP A 34 5.58 16.30 1.94
N GLN A 35 5.55 15.67 3.12
CA GLN A 35 6.53 14.66 3.53
C GLN A 35 6.24 13.27 2.94
N LEU A 36 5.09 13.08 2.29
CA LEU A 36 4.74 11.81 1.64
C LEU A 36 5.63 11.57 0.41
N ARG A 37 6.49 10.56 0.52
CA ARG A 37 7.31 10.03 -0.58
C ARG A 37 6.78 8.67 -1.01
N PHE A 38 6.88 8.37 -2.29
CA PHE A 38 6.49 7.06 -2.84
C PHE A 38 7.50 6.59 -3.87
N MET A 39 7.58 5.27 -4.02
CA MET A 39 8.40 4.60 -5.02
C MET A 39 7.61 3.42 -5.56
N VAL A 40 7.69 3.21 -6.87
CA VAL A 40 7.08 2.04 -7.51
C VAL A 40 8.02 0.85 -7.31
N LEU A 41 7.55 -0.18 -6.60
CA LEU A 41 8.33 -1.39 -6.34
C LEU A 41 8.33 -2.35 -7.54
N GLU A 42 7.16 -2.54 -8.15
CA GLU A 42 6.98 -3.46 -9.27
C GLU A 42 5.82 -2.99 -10.16
N THR A 43 5.94 -3.22 -11.46
CA THR A 43 4.82 -3.12 -12.39
C THR A 43 4.46 -4.52 -12.85
N VAL A 44 3.29 -5.02 -12.45
CA VAL A 44 2.84 -6.34 -12.89
C VAL A 44 2.30 -6.24 -14.31
N PRO A 45 2.92 -6.91 -15.30
CA PRO A 45 2.54 -6.79 -16.70
C PRO A 45 1.15 -7.40 -16.94
N LEU A 46 0.49 -6.93 -18.01
CA LEU A 46 -0.76 -7.50 -18.49
C LEU A 46 -0.55 -8.99 -18.82
N LEU A 47 -1.48 -9.83 -18.36
CA LEU A 47 -1.46 -11.26 -18.65
C LEU A 47 -1.86 -11.46 -20.12
N LYS A 48 -1.00 -12.14 -20.89
CA LYS A 48 -1.21 -12.34 -22.34
C LYS A 48 -2.39 -13.27 -22.66
N ARG A 49 -2.88 -14.07 -21.71
CA ARG A 49 -3.97 -15.05 -21.88
C ARG A 49 -4.75 -15.22 -20.59
N GLY A 50 -6.01 -14.77 -20.55
CA GLY A 50 -7.11 -15.20 -19.66
C GLY A 50 -6.90 -15.32 -18.14
N GLY A 51 -5.75 -14.97 -17.57
CA GLY A 51 -5.48 -15.15 -16.14
C GLY A 51 -6.05 -14.03 -15.28
N ASP A 52 -6.25 -14.34 -13.99
CA ASP A 52 -6.70 -13.37 -13.00
C ASP A 52 -5.57 -12.39 -12.62
N ARG A 53 -5.65 -11.19 -13.18
CA ARG A 53 -4.71 -10.11 -12.92
C ARG A 53 -4.78 -9.64 -11.46
N GLU A 54 -5.97 -9.60 -10.88
CA GLU A 54 -6.19 -9.13 -9.51
C GLU A 54 -5.56 -10.10 -8.52
N LEU A 55 -5.77 -11.41 -8.70
CA LEU A 55 -5.12 -12.43 -7.88
C LEU A 55 -3.59 -12.31 -7.96
N LYS A 56 -3.04 -12.12 -9.15
CA LYS A 56 -1.59 -11.91 -9.30
C LYS A 56 -1.11 -10.65 -8.59
N TRP A 57 -1.88 -9.56 -8.67
CA TRP A 57 -1.56 -8.30 -7.98
C TRP A 57 -1.52 -8.49 -6.47
N LYS A 58 -2.56 -9.12 -5.90
CA LYS A 58 -2.64 -9.40 -4.46
C LYS A 58 -1.49 -10.28 -3.98
N ARG A 59 -1.11 -11.31 -4.73
CA ARG A 59 0.06 -12.16 -4.41
C ARG A 59 1.38 -11.36 -4.42
N ARG A 60 1.57 -10.45 -5.38
CA ARG A 60 2.76 -9.61 -5.45
C ARG A 60 2.79 -8.56 -4.34
N GLU A 61 1.65 -8.01 -3.96
CA GLU A 61 1.50 -7.11 -2.81
C GLU A 61 1.94 -7.81 -1.51
N VAL A 62 1.38 -8.98 -1.23
CA VAL A 62 1.74 -9.82 -0.08
C VAL A 62 3.23 -10.15 -0.06
N TRP A 63 3.80 -10.53 -1.21
CA TRP A 63 5.23 -10.78 -1.33
C TRP A 63 6.06 -9.53 -1.01
N CYS A 64 5.66 -8.36 -1.49
CA CYS A 64 6.32 -7.08 -1.19
C CYS A 64 6.24 -6.73 0.30
N ILE A 65 5.08 -6.91 0.93
CA ILE A 65 4.88 -6.63 2.36
C ILE A 65 5.82 -7.51 3.20
N ASN A 66 5.87 -8.81 2.90
CA ASN A 66 6.76 -9.73 3.61
C ASN A 66 8.23 -9.40 3.36
N LYS A 67 8.62 -9.17 2.10
CA LYS A 67 10.02 -8.86 1.73
C LYS A 67 10.53 -7.58 2.39
N LEU A 68 9.69 -6.55 2.47
CA LEU A 68 10.03 -5.26 3.09
C LEU A 68 9.82 -5.25 4.61
N LYS A 69 9.28 -6.34 5.18
CA LYS A 69 8.90 -6.43 6.60
C LYS A 69 8.03 -5.24 7.04
N SER A 70 7.08 -4.85 6.19
CA SER A 70 6.30 -3.62 6.35
C SER A 70 5.00 -3.81 7.15
N LEU A 71 4.87 -4.94 7.86
CA LEU A 71 3.81 -5.17 8.83
C LEU A 71 4.03 -4.36 10.11
N HIS A 72 2.96 -3.94 10.77
CA HIS A 72 3.00 -3.34 12.09
C HIS A 72 3.64 -4.31 13.11
N PRO A 73 4.52 -3.85 14.02
CA PRO A 73 4.88 -2.45 14.31
C PRO A 73 6.03 -1.89 13.45
N MET A 74 6.70 -2.70 12.63
CA MET A 74 7.86 -2.26 11.86
C MET A 74 7.49 -1.42 10.63
N GLY A 75 6.25 -1.54 10.15
CA GLY A 75 5.68 -0.73 9.09
C GLY A 75 4.19 -0.42 9.33
N LEU A 76 3.53 0.06 8.28
CA LEU A 76 2.16 0.59 8.35
C LEU A 76 1.09 -0.36 7.77
N ASN A 77 1.46 -1.57 7.33
CA ASN A 77 0.47 -2.58 6.94
C ASN A 77 -0.03 -3.30 8.20
N MET A 78 -1.34 -3.36 8.39
CA MET A 78 -1.92 -3.99 9.57
C MET A 78 -1.87 -5.52 9.47
N ASP A 79 -2.22 -6.04 8.30
CA ASP A 79 -2.25 -7.46 7.97
C ASP A 79 -2.12 -7.66 6.45
N TYR A 80 -2.07 -8.93 6.04
CA TYR A 80 -2.28 -9.35 4.67
C TYR A 80 -2.87 -10.77 4.68
N ASP A 81 -3.51 -11.17 3.59
CA ASP A 81 -4.07 -12.51 3.45
C ASP A 81 -2.96 -13.55 3.22
N MET A 82 -2.78 -14.47 4.16
CA MET A 82 -1.78 -15.54 4.08
C MET A 82 -2.06 -16.54 2.95
N PHE A 83 -3.31 -16.72 2.52
CA PHE A 83 -3.63 -17.59 1.38
C PHE A 83 -3.08 -17.06 0.05
N LEU A 84 -2.76 -15.76 0.01
CA LEU A 84 -2.13 -15.10 -1.14
C LEU A 84 -0.60 -15.12 -1.07
N TYR A 85 -0.03 -15.67 0.01
CA TYR A 85 1.41 -15.88 0.15
C TYR A 85 1.89 -17.21 -0.47
N LEU A 86 1.01 -18.22 -0.49
CA LEU A 86 1.25 -19.57 -1.01
C LEU A 86 1.09 -19.65 -2.54
#